data_AF-A0A8X7NH83-F1
#
_entry.id   AF-A0A8X7NH83-F1
#
_cell.length_a   1.000
_cell.length_b   1.000
_cell.length_c   1.000
_cell.angle_alpha   90.00
_cell.angle_beta   90.00
_cell.angle_gamma   90.00
#
_symmetry.space_group_name_H-M   'P 1'
#
loop_
_entity.id
_entity.type
_entity.pdbx_description
1 polymer ?
#
loop_
_entity_poly.entity_id
_entity_poly.type
_entity_poly.pdbx_seq_one_letter_code
_entity_poly.pdbx_strand_id
1 'polypeptide(L)'
;MLIPSFKAILASIVLAGAAVAQTEGPYSLGLAPVDIEKSVLNTTLSCNVTAIGFFNLGSQSIGFGVAANLPNRASLNQPFYITAGARLIVPKSLSILAGRFGARYYGGTVDSVTLNTAGATTASVEAAKGIAIPAAPLNQNGVSVLEVPGTGQSLMVGPIKASKAGEILLSFGQITSTIKTLDQNKNPTLITAKVVCPAQARPVSLAAVTVGGKASTAAIYPPYLFAYPTIPADKAVVLTGFNYDCDFEFFAGAIRVSFGVVKPANTQVKSGQPIVLSQGQANLILSDDLVGTITDLTATDNVVVTFNTFNLIASNATPAKQNIIPAGGIEYKNFIFQKGSSFNPDGGSFSIPPTAPRTPFSDIKFTAGTSGSTALISVGDASGTIEFPDFDVKFTCKAPSPAPAILAFDIQ
;
A
#
# COMPACT_ATOMS: atom_id res chain seq x y z
N MET A 1 -7.50 -52.10 -25.37
CA MET A 1 -6.38 -51.33 -25.96
C MET A 1 -6.92 -49.95 -26.30
N LEU A 2 -6.40 -48.96 -25.57
CA LEU A 2 -6.55 -47.48 -25.58
C LEU A 2 -7.48 -46.75 -26.59
N ILE A 3 -8.54 -46.17 -26.02
CA ILE A 3 -9.12 -44.79 -26.12
C ILE A 3 -8.91 -43.97 -27.42
N PRO A 4 -10.02 -43.38 -27.94
CA PRO A 4 -10.01 -41.95 -28.24
C PRO A 4 -11.34 -41.25 -27.88
N SER A 5 -11.41 -40.57 -26.73
CA SER A 5 -12.35 -39.46 -26.50
C SER A 5 -12.03 -38.72 -25.20
N PHE A 6 -10.95 -37.92 -25.20
CA PHE A 6 -10.60 -36.99 -24.10
C PHE A 6 -10.44 -35.53 -24.59
N LYS A 7 -11.03 -35.20 -25.75
CA LYS A 7 -10.94 -33.85 -26.36
C LYS A 7 -12.24 -33.03 -26.29
N ALA A 8 -13.30 -33.55 -25.64
CA ALA A 8 -14.55 -32.82 -25.43
C ALA A 8 -14.77 -32.32 -23.98
N ILE A 9 -13.88 -32.66 -23.03
CA ILE A 9 -13.98 -32.23 -21.62
C ILE A 9 -12.98 -31.09 -21.29
N LEU A 10 -12.00 -30.82 -22.16
CA LEU A 10 -11.03 -29.72 -21.97
C LEU A 10 -11.54 -28.34 -22.42
N ALA A 11 -12.67 -28.26 -23.12
CA ALA A 11 -13.29 -26.97 -23.49
C ALA A 11 -14.21 -26.41 -22.39
N SER A 12 -14.55 -27.22 -21.38
CA SER A 12 -15.43 -26.84 -20.26
C SER A 12 -14.72 -26.78 -18.90
N ILE A 13 -13.39 -26.99 -18.85
CA ILE A 13 -12.55 -26.78 -17.65
C ILE A 13 -11.65 -25.53 -17.77
N VAL A 14 -11.78 -24.75 -18.85
CA VAL A 14 -11.21 -23.38 -18.93
C VAL A 14 -12.21 -22.34 -18.36
N LEU A 15 -13.39 -22.76 -17.90
CA LEU A 15 -14.40 -21.91 -17.23
C LEU A 15 -14.41 -22.03 -15.69
N ALA A 16 -13.35 -22.55 -15.08
CA ALA A 16 -13.13 -22.49 -13.63
C ALA A 16 -11.64 -22.22 -13.38
N GLY A 17 -11.25 -20.95 -13.47
CA GLY A 17 -9.85 -20.53 -13.37
C GLY A 17 -9.59 -19.12 -13.87
N ALA A 18 -10.52 -18.55 -14.63
CA ALA A 18 -10.75 -17.11 -14.60
C ALA A 18 -11.32 -16.76 -13.21
N ALA A 19 -10.43 -16.73 -12.20
CA ALA A 19 -10.58 -15.80 -11.11
C ALA A 19 -10.95 -14.48 -11.78
N VAL A 20 -12.18 -14.05 -11.55
CA VAL A 20 -12.70 -12.83 -12.14
C VAL A 20 -11.73 -11.75 -11.67
N ALA A 21 -10.91 -11.24 -12.59
CA ALA A 21 -10.09 -10.08 -12.32
C ALA A 21 -11.04 -8.87 -12.29
N GLN A 22 -11.83 -8.80 -11.21
CA GLN A 22 -12.39 -7.56 -10.71
C GLN A 22 -11.19 -6.65 -10.50
N THR A 23 -11.19 -5.47 -11.10
CA THR A 23 -10.03 -4.57 -11.10
C THR A 23 -9.88 -3.96 -9.70
N GLU A 24 -9.07 -4.61 -8.86
CA GLU A 24 -8.90 -4.33 -7.43
C GLU A 24 -7.91 -3.18 -7.15
N GLY A 25 -8.25 -1.95 -7.56
CA GLY A 25 -7.37 -0.79 -7.34
C GLY A 25 -6.16 -0.71 -8.30
N PRO A 26 -5.36 0.35 -8.21
CA PRO A 26 -4.17 0.52 -9.06
C PRO A 26 -3.20 -0.65 -8.89
N TYR A 27 -2.75 -1.23 -10.00
CA TYR A 27 -1.84 -2.39 -10.03
C TYR A 27 -2.35 -3.65 -9.28
N SER A 28 -3.68 -3.80 -9.13
CA SER A 28 -4.30 -5.00 -8.55
C SER A 28 -3.87 -5.27 -7.11
N LEU A 29 -3.82 -4.22 -6.26
CA LEU A 29 -3.49 -4.35 -4.83
C LEU A 29 -4.62 -4.97 -3.98
N GLY A 30 -5.80 -5.16 -4.55
CA GLY A 30 -6.94 -5.70 -3.83
C GLY A 30 -7.86 -4.62 -3.29
N LEU A 31 -8.58 -4.98 -2.24
CA LEU A 31 -9.15 -4.05 -1.28
C LEU A 31 -8.27 -3.99 -0.03
N ALA A 32 -8.18 -2.82 0.58
CA ALA A 32 -7.51 -2.68 1.87
C ALA A 32 -8.48 -3.04 3.01
N PRO A 33 -8.04 -3.77 4.05
CA PRO A 33 -8.80 -3.93 5.28
C PRO A 33 -9.14 -2.57 5.91
N VAL A 34 -10.20 -2.53 6.72
CA VAL A 34 -10.55 -1.31 7.45
C VAL A 34 -9.40 -0.93 8.37
N ASP A 35 -9.07 0.36 8.40
CA ASP A 35 -8.01 0.97 9.21
C ASP A 35 -6.60 0.50 8.89
N ILE A 36 -6.44 -0.25 7.80
CA ILE A 36 -5.16 -0.69 7.28
C ILE A 36 -4.91 -0.03 5.92
N GLU A 37 -3.70 0.46 5.76
CA GLU A 37 -3.14 0.89 4.49
C GLU A 37 -2.28 -0.25 3.93
N LYS A 38 -2.51 -0.59 2.66
CA LYS A 38 -1.64 -1.43 1.83
C LYS A 38 -0.81 -0.51 0.95
N SER A 39 0.50 -0.58 1.08
CA SER A 39 1.41 0.32 0.37
C SER A 39 2.52 -0.46 -0.30
N VAL A 40 2.80 -0.11 -1.55
CA VAL A 40 3.94 -0.63 -2.31
C VAL A 40 4.75 0.54 -2.85
N LEU A 41 6.05 0.51 -2.58
CA LEU A 41 7.02 1.49 -2.99
C LEU A 41 8.09 0.79 -3.80
N ASN A 42 8.40 1.31 -5.00
CA ASN A 42 9.61 0.97 -5.71
C ASN A 42 10.43 2.24 -5.91
N THR A 43 11.66 2.25 -5.42
CA THR A 43 12.59 3.39 -5.51
C THR A 43 13.99 2.89 -5.83
N THR A 44 14.94 3.82 -5.96
CA THR A 44 16.36 3.53 -6.09
C THR A 44 17.10 4.14 -4.93
N LEU A 45 17.90 3.34 -4.23
CA LEU A 45 18.76 3.80 -3.15
C LEU A 45 20.17 4.02 -3.68
N SER A 46 20.79 5.13 -3.27
CA SER A 46 22.23 5.29 -3.41
C SER A 46 22.92 4.57 -2.27
N CYS A 47 23.68 3.52 -2.57
CA CYS A 47 24.32 2.66 -1.59
C CYS A 47 25.82 2.56 -1.86
N ASN A 48 26.63 2.53 -0.81
CA ASN A 48 28.04 2.20 -0.92
C ASN A 48 28.20 0.69 -0.91
N VAL A 49 28.83 0.15 -1.95
CA VAL A 49 29.04 -1.30 -2.11
C VAL A 49 30.52 -1.61 -2.04
N THR A 50 30.91 -2.35 -1.00
CA THR A 50 32.29 -2.81 -0.80
C THR A 50 32.33 -4.32 -1.00
N ALA A 51 32.99 -4.79 -2.06
CA ALA A 51 33.23 -6.21 -2.24
C ALA A 51 34.47 -6.63 -1.43
N ILE A 52 34.26 -7.45 -0.40
CA ILE A 52 35.31 -8.04 0.40
C ILE A 52 36.05 -9.04 -0.50
N GLY A 53 37.35 -8.79 -0.71
CA GLY A 53 38.25 -9.65 -1.46
C GLY A 53 39.06 -8.92 -2.54
N PHE A 54 38.49 -7.94 -3.26
CA PHE A 54 39.20 -7.38 -4.43
C PHE A 54 38.86 -5.92 -4.83
N PHE A 55 37.64 -5.38 -4.61
CA PHE A 55 37.25 -4.08 -5.18
C PHE A 55 36.25 -3.27 -4.34
N ASN A 56 36.52 -1.98 -4.13
CA ASN A 56 35.51 -1.03 -3.71
C ASN A 56 34.74 -0.57 -4.95
N LEU A 57 33.44 -0.88 -5.03
CA LEU A 57 32.59 -0.49 -6.16
C LEU A 57 32.03 0.94 -5.99
N GLY A 58 32.28 1.57 -4.84
CA GLY A 58 31.84 2.93 -4.54
C GLY A 58 30.33 3.05 -4.43
N SER A 59 29.82 4.23 -4.76
CA SER A 59 28.38 4.52 -4.78
C SER A 59 27.73 3.83 -5.97
N GLN A 60 26.70 3.04 -5.69
CA GLN A 60 25.91 2.28 -6.65
C GLN A 60 24.43 2.57 -6.44
N SER A 61 23.70 2.66 -7.54
CA SER A 61 22.25 2.73 -7.54
C SER A 61 21.66 1.32 -7.44
N ILE A 62 21.04 1.00 -6.31
CA ILE A 62 20.37 -0.29 -6.07
C ILE A 62 18.87 -0.06 -6.07
N GLY A 63 18.13 -0.80 -6.89
CA GLY A 63 16.67 -0.74 -6.84
C GLY A 63 16.18 -1.34 -5.54
N PHE A 64 15.18 -0.71 -4.93
CA PHE A 64 14.63 -1.11 -3.65
C PHE A 64 13.11 -1.04 -3.70
N GLY A 65 12.49 -2.20 -3.49
CA GLY A 65 11.05 -2.36 -3.41
C GLY A 65 10.61 -2.69 -1.99
N VAL A 66 9.50 -2.15 -1.55
CA VAL A 66 8.89 -2.46 -0.25
C VAL A 66 7.39 -2.60 -0.45
N ALA A 67 6.81 -3.66 0.12
CA ALA A 67 5.38 -3.69 0.36
C ALA A 67 5.15 -3.73 1.87
N ALA A 68 4.11 -3.05 2.32
CA ALA A 68 3.76 -2.94 3.73
C ALA A 68 2.24 -2.89 3.92
N ASN A 69 1.79 -3.54 4.99
CA ASN A 69 0.51 -3.30 5.63
C ASN A 69 0.80 -2.54 6.94
N LEU A 70 0.18 -1.39 7.10
CA LEU A 70 0.34 -0.54 8.29
C LEU A 70 -1.02 0.04 8.70
N PRO A 71 -1.24 0.39 9.97
CA PRO A 71 -2.43 1.14 10.34
C PRO A 71 -2.42 2.52 9.70
N ASN A 72 -3.57 3.00 9.24
CA ASN A 72 -3.70 4.38 8.74
C ASN A 72 -3.88 5.40 9.90
N ARG A 73 -4.34 4.92 11.07
CA ARG A 73 -4.55 5.70 12.28
C ARG A 73 -4.27 4.89 13.54
N ALA A 74 -3.90 5.59 14.60
CA ALA A 74 -3.76 5.01 15.93
C ALA A 74 -4.31 5.95 17.01
N SER A 75 -4.76 5.36 18.11
CA SER A 75 -5.14 6.12 19.29
C SER A 75 -3.91 6.64 20.05
N LEU A 76 -4.07 7.66 20.89
CA LEU A 76 -3.00 8.10 21.78
C LEU A 76 -2.46 6.94 22.63
N ASN A 77 -1.14 6.81 22.73
CA ASN A 77 -0.41 5.74 23.43
C ASN A 77 -0.66 4.31 22.91
N GLN A 78 -1.41 4.15 21.83
CA GLN A 78 -1.71 2.84 21.27
C GLN A 78 -0.48 2.28 20.54
N PRO A 79 0.06 1.13 20.97
CA PRO A 79 1.12 0.48 20.22
C PRO A 79 0.57 -0.07 18.90
N PHE A 80 1.34 0.05 17.83
CA PHE A 80 1.03 -0.58 16.56
C PHE A 80 2.27 -1.16 15.90
N TYR A 81 2.04 -2.10 15.01
CA TYR A 81 3.07 -2.76 14.23
C TYR A 81 2.86 -2.48 12.74
N ILE A 82 3.90 -2.69 11.96
CA ILE A 82 3.88 -2.66 10.49
C ILE A 82 4.28 -4.05 10.02
N THR A 83 3.52 -4.63 9.11
CA THR A 83 3.87 -5.89 8.48
C THR A 83 4.41 -5.61 7.09
N ALA A 84 5.70 -5.83 6.88
CA ALA A 84 6.38 -5.39 5.67
C ALA A 84 7.31 -6.46 5.12
N GLY A 85 7.72 -6.30 3.87
CA GLY A 85 9.03 -6.76 3.50
C GLY A 85 9.48 -6.14 2.20
N ALA A 86 10.60 -6.64 1.72
CA ALA A 86 11.45 -5.86 0.85
C ALA A 86 12.02 -6.68 -0.28
N ARG A 87 12.39 -5.98 -1.35
CA ARG A 87 13.06 -6.51 -2.52
C ARG A 87 14.28 -5.64 -2.79
N LEU A 88 15.46 -6.24 -2.80
CA LEU A 88 16.63 -5.62 -3.37
C LEU A 88 16.73 -6.03 -4.83
N ILE A 89 16.80 -5.06 -5.72
CA ILE A 89 16.89 -5.25 -7.17
C ILE A 89 18.32 -4.93 -7.57
N VAL A 90 19.11 -5.99 -7.77
CA VAL A 90 20.50 -5.88 -8.21
C VAL A 90 20.53 -5.57 -9.70
N PRO A 91 21.21 -4.48 -10.12
CA PRO A 91 21.27 -4.09 -11.50
C PRO A 91 22.06 -5.10 -12.34
N LYS A 92 21.71 -5.18 -13.62
CA LYS A 92 22.34 -6.08 -14.60
C LYS A 92 23.86 -6.00 -14.62
N SER A 93 24.44 -4.80 -14.47
CA SER A 93 25.89 -4.60 -14.44
C SER A 93 26.58 -5.42 -13.34
N LEU A 94 26.03 -5.41 -12.13
CA LEU A 94 26.54 -6.19 -10.99
C LEU A 94 26.26 -7.68 -11.17
N SER A 95 25.14 -8.05 -11.79
CA SER A 95 24.82 -9.44 -12.11
C SER A 95 25.77 -10.04 -13.15
N ILE A 96 26.10 -9.30 -14.22
CA ILE A 96 27.11 -9.73 -15.20
C ILE A 96 28.47 -9.91 -14.51
N LEU A 97 28.88 -8.94 -13.68
CA LEU A 97 30.15 -9.00 -12.97
C LEU A 97 30.23 -10.23 -12.07
N ALA A 98 29.24 -10.45 -11.20
CA ALA A 98 29.19 -11.63 -10.34
C ALA A 98 29.14 -12.93 -11.15
N GLY A 99 28.41 -12.97 -12.26
CA GLY A 99 28.34 -14.13 -13.15
C GLY A 99 29.70 -14.50 -13.77
N ARG A 100 30.54 -13.51 -14.10
CA ARG A 100 31.91 -13.73 -14.61
C ARG A 100 32.83 -14.36 -13.56
N PHE A 101 32.55 -14.15 -12.28
CA PHE A 101 33.27 -14.78 -11.17
C PHE A 101 32.65 -16.11 -10.72
N GLY A 102 31.82 -16.74 -11.55
CA GLY A 102 31.28 -18.07 -11.31
C GLY A 102 29.99 -18.09 -10.48
N ALA A 103 29.44 -16.94 -10.10
CA ALA A 103 28.18 -16.89 -9.37
C ALA A 103 27.00 -17.36 -10.24
N ARG A 104 26.05 -18.05 -9.59
CA ARG A 104 24.76 -18.49 -10.15
C ARG A 104 23.58 -18.04 -9.31
N TYR A 105 23.79 -17.75 -8.03
CA TYR A 105 22.79 -17.20 -7.14
C TYR A 105 23.37 -16.06 -6.30
N TYR A 106 22.48 -15.24 -5.76
CA TYR A 106 22.76 -14.35 -4.65
C TYR A 106 22.11 -14.90 -3.38
N GLY A 107 22.66 -14.58 -2.21
CA GLY A 107 22.03 -14.79 -0.91
C GLY A 107 22.67 -13.83 0.08
N GLY A 108 22.43 -13.98 1.38
CA GLY A 108 23.09 -13.12 2.36
C GLY A 108 22.33 -12.92 3.66
N THR A 109 22.60 -11.79 4.30
CA THR A 109 21.95 -11.35 5.53
C THR A 109 21.64 -9.85 5.45
N VAL A 110 20.47 -9.48 5.95
CA VAL A 110 20.17 -8.10 6.33
C VAL A 110 20.75 -7.88 7.71
N ASP A 111 21.80 -7.07 7.78
CA ASP A 111 22.55 -6.86 9.02
C ASP A 111 21.81 -5.88 9.92
N SER A 112 21.26 -4.80 9.36
CA SER A 112 20.36 -3.89 10.06
C SER A 112 19.55 -3.05 9.07
N VAL A 113 18.26 -2.85 9.35
CA VAL A 113 17.39 -1.85 8.71
C VAL A 113 16.78 -1.02 9.83
N THR A 114 17.01 0.28 9.81
CA THR A 114 16.36 1.21 10.72
C THR A 114 15.18 1.89 10.04
N LEU A 115 14.05 1.98 10.74
CA LEU A 115 12.91 2.80 10.36
C LEU A 115 12.87 4.03 11.28
N ASN A 116 12.97 5.21 10.69
CA ASN A 116 12.78 6.47 11.40
C ASN A 116 11.28 6.74 11.53
N THR A 117 10.86 7.16 12.72
CA THR A 117 9.46 7.32 13.12
C THR A 117 9.26 8.71 13.73
N ALA A 118 9.41 9.75 12.91
CA ALA A 118 9.27 11.13 13.36
C ALA A 118 7.83 11.37 13.84
N GLY A 119 7.65 11.93 15.04
CA GLY A 119 6.33 12.08 15.69
C GLY A 119 5.95 10.95 16.64
N ALA A 120 6.64 9.80 16.59
CA ALA A 120 6.47 8.73 17.58
C ALA A 120 7.26 9.03 18.88
N THR A 121 6.95 8.27 19.94
CA THR A 121 7.66 8.34 21.22
C THR A 121 9.14 7.94 21.09
N THR A 122 9.43 6.96 20.23
CA THR A 122 10.80 6.60 19.83
C THR A 122 11.08 7.19 18.45
N ALA A 123 12.23 7.84 18.26
CA ALA A 123 12.57 8.47 16.98
C ALA A 123 12.92 7.46 15.87
N SER A 124 13.26 6.22 16.25
CA SER A 124 13.57 5.14 15.32
C SER A 124 13.30 3.77 15.93
N VAL A 125 13.02 2.78 15.08
CA VAL A 125 12.89 1.36 15.44
C VAL A 125 13.76 0.50 14.52
N GLU A 126 14.32 -0.59 15.05
CA GLU A 126 15.03 -1.57 14.23
C GLU A 126 14.01 -2.47 13.52
N ALA A 127 13.88 -2.30 12.20
CA ALA A 127 12.89 -3.00 11.38
C ALA A 127 13.33 -4.41 11.00
N ALA A 128 14.64 -4.64 10.86
CA ALA A 128 15.20 -5.95 10.58
C ALA A 128 16.64 -6.03 11.07
N LYS A 129 17.02 -7.17 11.66
CA LYS A 129 18.39 -7.47 12.06
C LYS A 129 18.66 -8.97 11.97
N GLY A 130 19.76 -9.34 11.34
CA GLY A 130 20.16 -10.74 11.18
C GLY A 130 19.18 -11.58 10.34
N ILE A 131 18.33 -10.93 9.54
CA ILE A 131 17.35 -11.63 8.70
C ILE A 131 18.07 -12.23 7.50
N ALA A 132 17.89 -13.53 7.24
CA ALA A 132 18.49 -14.17 6.08
C ALA A 132 17.89 -13.61 4.78
N ILE A 133 18.75 -13.43 3.78
CA ILE A 133 18.35 -13.18 2.40
C ILE A 133 18.43 -14.54 1.69
N PRO A 134 17.28 -15.16 1.34
CA PRO A 134 17.25 -16.46 0.70
C PRO A 134 18.03 -16.48 -0.62
N ALA A 135 18.45 -17.67 -1.04
CA ALA A 135 19.16 -17.85 -2.29
C ALA A 135 18.24 -17.52 -3.48
N ALA A 136 18.57 -16.46 -4.23
CA ALA A 136 17.84 -16.00 -5.39
C ALA A 136 18.69 -16.16 -6.66
N PRO A 137 18.10 -16.55 -7.81
CA PRO A 137 18.85 -16.76 -9.04
C PRO A 137 19.50 -15.46 -9.54
N LEU A 138 20.74 -15.60 -9.99
CA LEU A 138 21.45 -14.53 -10.67
C LEU A 138 20.98 -14.45 -12.12
N ASN A 139 20.54 -13.27 -12.56
CA ASN A 139 20.08 -13.03 -13.92
C ASN A 139 21.09 -12.16 -14.68
N GLN A 140 21.91 -12.79 -15.54
CA GLN A 140 22.93 -12.06 -16.32
C GLN A 140 22.33 -11.22 -17.45
N ASN A 141 21.10 -11.53 -17.87
CA ASN A 141 20.43 -10.87 -18.99
C ASN A 141 19.55 -9.70 -18.55
N GLY A 142 19.25 -9.60 -17.25
CA GLY A 142 18.36 -8.60 -16.67
C GLY A 142 18.74 -8.25 -15.22
N VAL A 143 17.74 -7.89 -14.42
CA VAL A 143 17.92 -7.62 -12.98
C VAL A 143 17.77 -8.90 -12.17
N SER A 144 18.45 -8.97 -11.03
CA SER A 144 18.23 -9.99 -10.01
C SER A 144 17.41 -9.42 -8.87
N VAL A 145 16.42 -10.17 -8.39
CA VAL A 145 15.54 -9.75 -7.29
C VAL A 145 15.82 -10.63 -6.08
N LEU A 146 16.16 -10.00 -4.96
CA LEU A 146 16.38 -10.65 -3.68
C LEU A 146 15.25 -10.22 -2.74
N GLU A 147 14.38 -11.16 -2.39
CA GLU A 147 13.25 -10.88 -1.51
C GLU A 147 13.63 -11.14 -0.04
N VAL A 148 13.21 -10.27 0.86
CA VAL A 148 13.49 -10.35 2.30
C VAL A 148 12.18 -10.21 3.08
N PRO A 149 11.83 -11.18 3.95
CA PRO A 149 12.61 -12.35 4.37
C PRO A 149 12.54 -13.55 3.40
N GLY A 150 11.78 -13.41 2.33
CA GLY A 150 11.61 -14.42 1.28
C GLY A 150 10.27 -14.25 0.58
N THR A 151 10.04 -15.04 -0.46
CA THR A 151 8.79 -14.98 -1.23
C THR A 151 7.59 -15.32 -0.35
N GLY A 152 6.60 -14.43 -0.32
CA GLY A 152 5.37 -14.59 0.46
C GLY A 152 5.57 -14.52 1.99
N GLN A 153 6.73 -14.06 2.45
CA GLN A 153 7.00 -13.83 3.86
C GLN A 153 7.05 -12.33 4.18
N SER A 154 6.82 -11.99 5.44
CA SER A 154 6.90 -10.62 5.93
C SER A 154 7.49 -10.54 7.33
N LEU A 155 8.07 -9.38 7.62
CA LEU A 155 8.61 -8.95 8.89
C LEU A 155 7.56 -8.13 9.62
N MET A 156 7.53 -8.24 10.94
CA MET A 156 6.73 -7.37 11.81
C MET A 156 7.65 -6.34 12.46
N VAL A 157 7.37 -5.06 12.25
CA VAL A 157 8.18 -3.93 12.69
C VAL A 157 7.42 -3.14 13.76
N GLY A 158 8.00 -2.99 14.95
CA GLY A 158 7.38 -2.29 16.07
C GLY A 158 7.70 -2.94 17.42
N PRO A 159 7.02 -2.51 18.51
CA PRO A 159 5.88 -1.58 18.51
C PRO A 159 6.31 -0.12 18.28
N ILE A 160 5.47 0.63 17.57
CA ILE A 160 5.55 2.08 17.42
C ILE A 160 4.33 2.68 18.14
N LYS A 161 4.49 3.83 18.80
CA LYS A 161 3.38 4.58 19.42
C LYS A 161 3.73 6.06 19.50
N ALA A 162 2.73 6.92 19.66
CA ALA A 162 2.92 8.31 20.04
C ALA A 162 2.10 8.67 21.28
N SER A 163 2.63 9.59 22.08
CA SER A 163 1.97 10.09 23.30
C SER A 163 1.20 11.39 23.09
N LYS A 164 1.28 11.97 21.88
CA LYS A 164 0.61 13.22 21.49
C LYS A 164 -0.11 13.02 20.16
N ALA A 165 -1.16 13.81 19.94
CA ALA A 165 -1.88 13.82 18.68
C ALA A 165 -1.03 14.51 17.59
N GLY A 166 -1.22 14.09 16.35
CA GLY A 166 -0.41 14.52 15.21
C GLY A 166 -0.05 13.33 14.33
N GLU A 167 0.92 13.51 13.45
CA GLU A 167 1.29 12.50 12.46
C GLU A 167 2.63 11.84 12.79
N ILE A 168 2.69 10.52 12.64
CA ILE A 168 3.93 9.75 12.65
C ILE A 168 4.37 9.56 11.21
N LEU A 169 5.46 10.22 10.81
CA LEU A 169 6.07 10.05 9.49
C LEU A 169 7.06 8.89 9.51
N LEU A 170 6.85 7.92 8.62
CA LEU A 170 7.70 6.74 8.49
C LEU A 170 8.69 6.94 7.35
N SER A 171 9.98 6.68 7.61
CA SER A 171 11.02 6.77 6.59
C SER A 171 12.17 5.80 6.84
N PHE A 172 12.86 5.39 5.78
CA PHE A 172 14.04 4.55 5.93
C PHE A 172 15.20 5.34 6.54
N GLY A 173 15.71 4.81 7.66
CA GLY A 173 17.02 5.16 8.17
C GLY A 173 18.12 4.44 7.39
N GLN A 174 19.23 4.13 8.05
CA GLN A 174 20.31 3.39 7.42
C GLN A 174 19.90 1.94 7.15
N ILE A 175 20.32 1.42 5.98
CA ILE A 175 20.18 0.03 5.59
C ILE A 175 21.57 -0.57 5.42
N THR A 176 21.83 -1.68 6.10
CA THR A 176 23.08 -2.44 5.98
C THR A 176 22.75 -3.89 5.70
N SER A 177 23.37 -4.45 4.67
CA SER A 177 23.26 -5.86 4.31
C SER A 177 24.57 -6.43 3.83
N THR A 178 24.74 -7.73 4.01
CA THR A 178 25.85 -8.51 3.49
C THR A 178 25.30 -9.46 2.42
N ILE A 179 25.63 -9.19 1.17
CA ILE A 179 25.24 -10.00 0.02
C ILE A 179 26.37 -10.96 -0.33
N LYS A 180 26.07 -12.25 -0.36
CA LYS A 180 26.97 -13.31 -0.80
C LYS A 180 26.58 -13.75 -2.20
N THR A 181 27.58 -14.02 -3.03
CA THR A 181 27.37 -14.73 -4.29
C THR A 181 27.56 -16.23 -4.06
N LEU A 182 26.74 -17.05 -4.70
CA LEU A 182 26.75 -18.50 -4.52
C LEU A 182 26.93 -19.22 -5.87
N ASP A 183 27.60 -20.37 -5.84
CA ASP A 183 27.80 -21.23 -7.01
C ASP A 183 26.53 -22.03 -7.37
N GLN A 184 26.64 -22.94 -8.35
CA GLN A 184 25.52 -23.78 -8.78
C GLN A 184 24.99 -24.72 -7.67
N ASN A 185 25.83 -25.07 -6.71
CA ASN A 185 25.50 -25.91 -5.55
C ASN A 185 25.05 -25.10 -4.33
N LYS A 186 24.85 -23.77 -4.50
CA LYS A 186 24.51 -22.81 -3.44
C LYS A 186 25.59 -22.65 -2.36
N ASN A 187 26.83 -23.04 -2.65
CA ASN A 187 27.95 -22.76 -1.76
C ASN A 187 28.45 -21.32 -1.99
N PRO A 188 28.92 -20.61 -0.94
CA PRO A 188 29.51 -19.29 -1.11
C PRO A 188 30.68 -19.30 -2.09
N THR A 189 30.70 -18.35 -3.03
CA THR A 189 31.89 -18.08 -3.84
C THR A 189 32.83 -17.11 -3.10
N LEU A 190 33.92 -16.70 -3.75
CA LEU A 190 34.90 -15.75 -3.20
C LEU A 190 34.35 -14.33 -3.00
N ILE A 191 33.21 -13.97 -3.61
CA ILE A 191 32.69 -12.60 -3.56
C ILE A 191 31.59 -12.47 -2.51
N THR A 192 31.89 -11.67 -1.49
CA THR A 192 30.92 -11.14 -0.52
C THR A 192 30.93 -9.61 -0.61
N ALA A 193 29.77 -8.98 -0.71
CA ALA A 193 29.62 -7.54 -0.77
C ALA A 193 28.90 -7.03 0.47
N LYS A 194 29.48 -6.03 1.12
CA LYS A 194 28.79 -5.22 2.13
C LYS A 194 28.13 -4.05 1.43
N VAL A 195 26.81 -3.94 1.61
CA VAL A 195 25.98 -2.89 1.03
C VAL A 195 25.51 -2.00 2.17
N VAL A 196 25.89 -0.73 2.14
CA VAL A 196 25.46 0.28 3.10
C VAL A 196 24.75 1.39 2.36
N CYS A 197 23.43 1.46 2.50
CA CYS A 197 22.65 2.59 2.03
C CYS A 197 22.48 3.55 3.22
N PRO A 198 23.10 4.74 3.19
CA PRO A 198 22.91 5.72 4.26
C PRO A 198 21.44 6.11 4.37
N ALA A 199 21.06 6.63 5.55
CA ALA A 199 19.77 7.29 5.70
C ALA A 199 19.64 8.37 4.61
N GLN A 200 18.49 8.39 3.94
CA GLN A 200 18.28 9.36 2.87
C GLN A 200 18.23 10.78 3.48
N ALA A 201 18.87 11.75 2.81
CA ALA A 201 19.18 13.08 3.37
C ALA A 201 17.95 13.88 3.87
N ARG A 202 16.75 13.49 3.42
CA ARG A 202 15.46 13.84 4.00
C ARG A 202 14.58 12.60 3.87
N PRO A 203 13.61 12.35 4.77
CA PRO A 203 12.76 11.17 4.64
C PRO A 203 12.22 11.10 3.21
N VAL A 204 12.35 9.96 2.54
CA VAL A 204 11.31 9.59 1.57
C VAL A 204 10.18 9.21 2.49
N SER A 205 9.27 10.12 2.81
CA SER A 205 8.14 9.80 3.66
C SER A 205 7.36 8.70 2.96
N LEU A 206 7.47 7.50 3.51
CA LEU A 206 6.96 6.25 2.91
C LEU A 206 5.45 6.20 3.10
N ALA A 207 5.04 6.56 4.30
CA ALA A 207 3.67 6.61 4.74
C ALA A 207 3.60 7.50 5.99
N ALA A 208 2.37 7.83 6.39
CA ALA A 208 2.11 8.51 7.65
C ALA A 208 1.03 7.75 8.41
N VAL A 209 1.13 7.71 9.74
CA VAL A 209 0.08 7.20 10.62
C VAL A 209 -0.46 8.37 11.42
N THR A 210 -1.76 8.65 11.30
CA THR A 210 -2.36 9.76 12.06
C THR A 210 -2.72 9.29 13.47
N VAL A 211 -2.26 10.03 14.48
CA VAL A 211 -2.52 9.73 15.90
C VAL A 211 -3.47 10.75 16.50
N GLY A 212 -4.51 10.27 17.19
CA GLY A 212 -5.47 11.13 17.85
C GLY A 212 -6.51 10.39 18.67
N GLY A 213 -7.55 11.09 19.10
CA GLY A 213 -8.68 10.48 19.82
C GLY A 213 -8.36 10.02 21.25
N LYS A 214 -9.21 9.14 21.77
CA LYS A 214 -9.11 8.60 23.13
C LYS A 214 -7.90 7.67 23.25
N ALA A 215 -7.16 7.76 24.35
CA ALA A 215 -6.01 6.88 24.57
C ALA A 215 -6.41 5.39 24.60
N SER A 216 -5.55 4.54 24.05
CA SER A 216 -5.70 3.09 24.04
C SER A 216 -4.37 2.42 24.28
N THR A 217 -4.40 1.21 24.85
CA THR A 217 -3.22 0.34 25.03
C THR A 217 -3.31 -0.94 24.19
N ALA A 218 -4.44 -1.16 23.50
CA ALA A 218 -4.65 -2.35 22.68
C ALA A 218 -3.82 -2.28 21.40
N ALA A 219 -2.92 -3.24 21.21
CA ALA A 219 -2.01 -3.21 20.07
C ALA A 219 -2.71 -3.48 18.73
N ILE A 220 -2.30 -2.76 17.68
CA ILE A 220 -2.76 -3.01 16.30
C ILE A 220 -1.73 -3.89 15.58
N TYR A 221 -2.20 -5.02 15.03
CA TYR A 221 -1.40 -5.95 14.24
C TYR A 221 -1.95 -6.05 12.81
N PRO A 222 -1.30 -5.42 11.82
CA PRO A 222 -1.71 -5.57 10.43
C PRO A 222 -1.53 -7.00 9.92
N PRO A 223 -2.37 -7.46 8.97
CA PRO A 223 -2.26 -8.80 8.42
C PRO A 223 -0.93 -9.04 7.68
N TYR A 224 -0.54 -10.30 7.57
CA TYR A 224 0.65 -10.72 6.82
C TYR A 224 0.56 -10.39 5.33
N LEU A 225 1.72 -10.14 4.69
CA LEU A 225 1.81 -9.96 3.25
C LEU A 225 2.00 -11.32 2.57
N PHE A 226 1.10 -11.67 1.67
CA PHE A 226 1.17 -12.96 0.95
C PHE A 226 1.81 -12.83 -0.44
N ALA A 227 1.75 -11.65 -1.05
CA ALA A 227 2.36 -11.38 -2.35
C ALA A 227 2.88 -9.94 -2.42
N TYR A 228 3.99 -9.76 -3.13
CA TYR A 228 4.53 -8.44 -3.48
C TYR A 228 4.12 -8.11 -4.92
N PRO A 229 3.08 -7.30 -5.11
CA PRO A 229 2.66 -6.91 -6.45
C PRO A 229 3.75 -6.06 -7.10
N THR A 230 3.83 -6.16 -8.43
CA THR A 230 4.87 -5.48 -9.21
C THR A 230 4.34 -4.14 -9.67
N ILE A 231 5.01 -3.07 -9.24
CA ILE A 231 4.74 -1.71 -9.71
C ILE A 231 5.97 -1.18 -10.46
N PRO A 232 5.84 -0.21 -11.38
CA PRO A 232 6.98 0.40 -12.05
C PRO A 232 7.98 1.02 -11.06
N ALA A 233 9.23 1.14 -11.49
CA ALA A 233 10.27 1.79 -10.69
C ALA A 233 9.94 3.27 -10.44
N ASP A 234 10.43 3.79 -9.31
CA ASP A 234 10.24 5.16 -8.82
C ASP A 234 8.77 5.57 -8.63
N LYS A 235 7.90 4.62 -8.30
CA LYS A 235 6.49 4.88 -7.97
C LYS A 235 6.16 4.39 -6.58
N ALA A 236 5.11 4.97 -6.01
CA ALA A 236 4.43 4.36 -4.87
C ALA A 236 2.95 4.21 -5.20
N VAL A 237 2.36 3.16 -4.65
CA VAL A 237 0.95 2.85 -4.77
C VAL A 237 0.45 2.58 -3.38
N VAL A 238 -0.65 3.24 -3.04
CA VAL A 238 -1.27 3.12 -1.73
C VAL A 238 -2.74 2.80 -1.94
N LEU A 239 -3.24 1.91 -1.10
CA LEU A 239 -4.64 1.58 -0.98
C LEU A 239 -5.00 1.59 0.50
N THR A 240 -5.90 2.49 0.89
CA THR A 240 -6.36 2.63 2.27
C THR A 240 -7.82 2.20 2.39
N GLY A 241 -8.17 1.53 3.48
CA GLY A 241 -9.54 1.14 3.80
C GLY A 241 -9.99 1.81 5.08
N PHE A 242 -11.21 2.31 5.14
CA PHE A 242 -11.76 2.96 6.33
C PHE A 242 -13.29 2.93 6.33
N ASN A 243 -13.87 3.06 7.50
CA ASN A 243 -15.31 3.24 7.68
C ASN A 243 -15.60 4.72 7.90
N TYR A 244 -16.58 5.24 7.18
CA TYR A 244 -17.27 6.46 7.52
C TYR A 244 -18.46 6.17 8.41
N ASP A 245 -18.63 6.98 9.44
CA ASP A 245 -19.92 7.14 10.10
C ASP A 245 -20.70 8.22 9.35
N CYS A 246 -21.80 7.82 8.73
CA CYS A 246 -22.61 8.68 7.87
C CYS A 246 -23.98 8.93 8.50
N ASP A 247 -24.41 10.19 8.42
CA ASP A 247 -25.77 10.62 8.72
C ASP A 247 -26.58 10.50 7.42
N PHE A 248 -27.59 9.64 7.43
CA PHE A 248 -28.61 9.56 6.40
C PHE A 248 -29.82 10.38 6.84
N GLU A 249 -30.70 10.76 5.90
CA GLU A 249 -31.87 11.59 6.20
C GLU A 249 -32.78 11.01 7.32
N PHE A 250 -32.76 9.69 7.54
CA PHE A 250 -33.65 9.03 8.52
C PHE A 250 -32.93 8.15 9.56
N PHE A 251 -31.63 7.89 9.43
CA PHE A 251 -30.87 7.03 10.34
C PHE A 251 -29.36 7.31 10.23
N ALA A 252 -28.56 6.74 11.13
CA ALA A 252 -27.10 6.74 11.03
C ALA A 252 -26.61 5.36 10.57
N GLY A 253 -25.55 5.31 9.77
CA GLY A 253 -25.00 4.05 9.27
C GLY A 253 -23.56 4.19 8.82
N ALA A 254 -22.86 3.05 8.74
CA ALA A 254 -21.47 3.02 8.32
C ALA A 254 -21.34 2.72 6.83
N ILE A 255 -20.51 3.50 6.12
CA ILE A 255 -20.08 3.21 4.75
C ILE A 255 -18.59 2.90 4.77
N ARG A 256 -18.20 1.71 4.33
CA ARG A 256 -16.79 1.39 4.11
C ARG A 256 -16.35 1.90 2.74
N VAL A 257 -15.21 2.57 2.73
CA VAL A 257 -14.56 3.06 1.52
C VAL A 257 -13.15 2.47 1.48
N SER A 258 -12.77 2.00 0.30
CA SER A 258 -11.38 1.69 -0.02
C SER A 258 -10.92 2.62 -1.13
N PHE A 259 -9.91 3.43 -0.85
CA PHE A 259 -9.39 4.43 -1.76
C PHE A 259 -7.94 4.11 -2.13
N GLY A 260 -7.66 3.98 -3.42
CA GLY A 260 -6.35 3.65 -3.96
C GLY A 260 -5.82 4.73 -4.89
N VAL A 261 -4.54 5.05 -4.80
CA VAL A 261 -3.87 6.09 -5.59
C VAL A 261 -2.42 5.73 -5.89
N VAL A 262 -1.88 6.32 -6.94
CA VAL A 262 -0.49 6.17 -7.36
C VAL A 262 0.22 7.51 -7.21
N LYS A 263 1.34 7.51 -6.49
CA LYS A 263 2.34 8.56 -6.52
C LYS A 263 3.24 8.32 -7.75
N PRO A 264 3.18 9.17 -8.79
CA PRO A 264 3.82 8.89 -10.07
C PRO A 264 5.36 9.00 -10.03
N ALA A 265 5.91 9.66 -9.01
CA ALA A 265 7.34 9.78 -8.75
C ALA A 265 7.61 9.87 -7.24
N ASN A 266 8.61 9.16 -6.71
CA ASN A 266 9.00 9.28 -5.30
C ASN A 266 9.97 10.43 -5.03
N THR A 267 10.41 11.14 -6.08
CA THR A 267 11.25 12.32 -5.97
C THR A 267 10.56 13.44 -5.20
N GLN A 268 11.34 14.22 -4.47
CA GLN A 268 10.86 15.40 -3.76
C GLN A 268 10.24 16.42 -4.72
N VAL A 269 9.13 17.02 -4.29
CA VAL A 269 8.41 18.04 -5.05
C VAL A 269 8.98 19.41 -4.68
N LYS A 270 9.29 20.26 -5.67
CA LYS A 270 9.71 21.64 -5.37
C LYS A 270 8.55 22.43 -4.76
N SER A 271 8.85 23.35 -3.85
CA SER A 271 7.85 24.32 -3.38
C SER A 271 7.17 25.02 -4.57
N GLY A 272 5.85 25.16 -4.52
CA GLY A 272 5.03 25.73 -5.60
C GLY A 272 4.80 24.83 -6.81
N GLN A 273 5.36 23.61 -6.84
CA GLN A 273 5.13 22.63 -7.92
C GLN A 273 3.99 21.66 -7.59
N PRO A 274 3.38 21.03 -8.62
CA PRO A 274 2.25 20.14 -8.40
C PRO A 274 2.66 18.85 -7.66
N ILE A 275 1.90 18.54 -6.61
CA ILE A 275 1.74 17.22 -6.02
C ILE A 275 0.65 16.50 -6.81
N VAL A 276 0.96 15.35 -7.40
CA VAL A 276 0.04 14.62 -8.27
C VAL A 276 -0.26 13.24 -7.68
N LEU A 277 -1.55 12.92 -7.58
CA LEU A 277 -2.05 11.59 -7.29
C LEU A 277 -2.75 11.09 -8.55
N SER A 278 -2.22 10.02 -9.13
CA SER A 278 -2.69 9.45 -10.39
C SER A 278 -3.43 8.14 -10.17
N GLN A 279 -4.20 7.74 -11.18
CA GLN A 279 -4.93 6.46 -11.21
C GLN A 279 -5.78 6.24 -9.94
N GLY A 280 -6.35 7.32 -9.41
CA GLY A 280 -7.18 7.23 -8.21
C GLY A 280 -8.38 6.33 -8.47
N GLN A 281 -8.68 5.42 -7.55
CA GLN A 281 -9.85 4.55 -7.62
C GLN A 281 -10.46 4.42 -6.23
N ALA A 282 -11.79 4.51 -6.13
CA ALA A 282 -12.49 4.26 -4.88
C ALA A 282 -13.49 3.12 -5.06
N ASN A 283 -13.50 2.21 -4.10
CA ASN A 283 -14.49 1.16 -3.96
C ASN A 283 -15.31 1.41 -2.70
N LEU A 284 -16.59 1.10 -2.78
CA LEU A 284 -17.56 1.35 -1.73
C LEU A 284 -18.18 0.03 -1.31
N ILE A 285 -18.44 -0.09 -0.02
CA ILE A 285 -19.12 -1.23 0.59
C ILE A 285 -20.03 -0.68 1.68
N LEU A 286 -21.34 -0.89 1.54
CA LEU A 286 -22.32 -0.53 2.57
C LEU A 286 -22.29 -1.58 3.70
N SER A 287 -22.49 -1.17 4.95
CA SER A 287 -22.51 -2.11 6.08
C SER A 287 -23.78 -2.97 6.10
N ASP A 288 -23.68 -4.18 6.64
CA ASP A 288 -24.84 -5.07 6.77
C ASP A 288 -25.94 -4.45 7.64
N ASP A 289 -25.56 -3.72 8.70
CA ASP A 289 -26.52 -3.04 9.58
C ASP A 289 -27.28 -1.94 8.86
N LEU A 290 -26.60 -1.20 7.99
CA LEU A 290 -27.22 -0.20 7.11
C LEU A 290 -28.21 -0.88 6.17
N VAL A 291 -27.79 -1.97 5.53
CA VAL A 291 -28.64 -2.76 4.63
C VAL A 291 -29.83 -3.39 5.37
N GLY A 292 -29.63 -3.87 6.59
CA GLY A 292 -30.67 -4.48 7.43
C GLY A 292 -31.69 -3.48 7.96
N THR A 293 -31.28 -2.22 8.14
CA THR A 293 -32.18 -1.10 8.51
C THR A 293 -33.07 -0.69 7.33
N ILE A 294 -32.59 -0.89 6.10
CA ILE A 294 -33.37 -0.72 4.88
C ILE A 294 -34.16 -2.02 4.66
N THR A 295 -35.16 -2.28 5.51
CA THR A 295 -36.07 -3.40 5.37
C THR A 295 -36.83 -3.30 4.05
N ASP A 296 -36.86 -4.40 3.28
CA ASP A 296 -37.58 -4.64 2.00
C ASP A 296 -36.72 -4.79 0.73
N LEU A 297 -35.39 -4.70 0.82
CA LEU A 297 -34.54 -5.02 -0.33
C LEU A 297 -34.39 -6.53 -0.55
N THR A 298 -34.74 -6.97 -1.75
CA THR A 298 -34.47 -8.28 -2.32
C THR A 298 -33.13 -8.27 -3.08
N ALA A 299 -32.52 -9.44 -3.27
CA ALA A 299 -31.26 -9.57 -4.03
C ALA A 299 -31.36 -9.14 -5.51
N THR A 300 -32.57 -8.81 -5.99
CA THR A 300 -32.88 -8.35 -7.35
C THR A 300 -33.11 -6.85 -7.48
N ASP A 301 -33.11 -6.10 -6.37
CA ASP A 301 -33.37 -4.67 -6.42
C ASP A 301 -32.14 -3.88 -6.90
N ASN A 302 -32.36 -3.06 -7.93
CA ASN A 302 -31.32 -2.22 -8.50
C ASN A 302 -31.10 -0.99 -7.62
N VAL A 303 -30.25 -1.13 -6.60
CA VAL A 303 -29.80 0.03 -5.82
C VAL A 303 -28.65 0.71 -6.54
N VAL A 304 -28.78 2.03 -6.68
CA VAL A 304 -27.75 2.90 -7.25
C VAL A 304 -27.19 3.78 -6.14
N VAL A 305 -25.87 3.75 -5.94
CA VAL A 305 -25.19 4.65 -5.01
C VAL A 305 -24.46 5.70 -5.82
N THR A 306 -24.78 6.97 -5.59
CA THR A 306 -24.14 8.11 -6.26
C THR A 306 -23.34 8.92 -5.26
N PHE A 307 -22.03 8.97 -5.41
CA PHE A 307 -21.20 9.93 -4.68
C PHE A 307 -21.22 11.26 -5.40
N ASN A 308 -21.56 12.31 -4.66
CA ASN A 308 -21.53 13.69 -5.14
C ASN A 308 -20.27 14.40 -4.67
N THR A 309 -19.80 14.05 -3.47
CA THR A 309 -18.54 14.57 -2.93
C THR A 309 -17.72 13.48 -2.27
N PHE A 310 -16.42 13.54 -2.49
CA PHE A 310 -15.42 12.81 -1.72
C PHE A 310 -14.21 13.74 -1.65
N ASN A 311 -14.00 14.30 -0.47
CA ASN A 311 -12.98 15.32 -0.32
C ASN A 311 -11.67 14.69 0.15
N LEU A 312 -10.57 15.18 -0.42
CA LEU A 312 -9.24 15.02 0.14
C LEU A 312 -8.86 16.31 0.86
N ILE A 313 -8.20 16.17 2.00
CA ILE A 313 -7.69 17.27 2.82
C ILE A 313 -6.17 17.25 2.69
N ALA A 314 -5.57 18.42 2.54
CA ALA A 314 -4.13 18.57 2.41
C ALA A 314 -3.57 19.44 3.53
N SER A 315 -2.50 18.96 4.18
CA SER A 315 -1.63 19.79 5.03
C SER A 315 -0.36 20.15 4.26
N ASN A 316 0.17 21.35 4.51
CA ASN A 316 1.35 21.91 3.81
C ASN A 316 1.26 21.87 2.27
N ALA A 317 0.05 21.88 1.73
CA ALA A 317 -0.24 21.99 0.30
C ALA A 317 -1.57 22.69 0.08
N THR A 318 -1.80 23.20 -1.14
CA THR A 318 -3.02 23.94 -1.50
C THR A 318 -3.71 23.36 -2.74
N PRO A 319 -5.04 23.36 -2.81
CA PRO A 319 -5.98 23.82 -1.78
C PRO A 319 -5.97 22.89 -0.54
N ALA A 320 -6.36 23.41 0.63
CA ALA A 320 -6.42 22.61 1.85
C ALA A 320 -7.51 21.51 1.81
N LYS A 321 -8.49 21.64 0.91
CA LYS A 321 -9.56 20.68 0.67
C LYS A 321 -9.91 20.68 -0.82
N GLN A 322 -10.08 19.49 -1.39
CA GLN A 322 -10.46 19.31 -2.79
C GLN A 322 -11.46 18.16 -2.93
N ASN A 323 -12.58 18.40 -3.62
CA ASN A 323 -13.47 17.34 -4.06
C ASN A 323 -12.85 16.63 -5.28
N ILE A 324 -12.78 15.29 -5.23
CA ILE A 324 -12.22 14.49 -6.33
C ILE A 324 -13.30 13.89 -7.22
N ILE A 325 -14.58 14.03 -6.82
CA ILE A 325 -15.71 13.55 -7.61
C ILE A 325 -15.98 14.57 -8.74
N PRO A 326 -16.05 14.12 -10.01
CA PRO A 326 -16.36 14.99 -11.14
C PRO A 326 -17.77 15.57 -11.04
N ALA A 327 -18.00 16.67 -11.74
CA ALA A 327 -19.33 17.25 -11.87
C ALA A 327 -20.29 16.22 -12.50
N GLY A 328 -21.44 15.99 -11.85
CA GLY A 328 -22.40 14.95 -12.20
C GLY A 328 -22.33 13.70 -11.32
N GLY A 329 -21.33 13.58 -10.44
CA GLY A 329 -21.22 12.47 -9.50
C GLY A 329 -20.62 11.20 -10.10
N ILE A 330 -20.47 10.17 -9.27
CA ILE A 330 -20.06 8.83 -9.70
C ILE A 330 -21.06 7.82 -9.18
N GLU A 331 -21.70 7.13 -10.12
CA GLU A 331 -22.73 6.12 -9.87
C GLU A 331 -22.13 4.71 -9.78
N TYR A 332 -22.58 3.97 -8.77
CA TYR A 332 -22.30 2.56 -8.58
C TYR A 332 -23.62 1.80 -8.70
N LYS A 333 -23.79 1.03 -9.79
CA LYS A 333 -25.03 0.32 -10.12
C LYS A 333 -24.96 -1.16 -9.76
N ASN A 334 -26.14 -1.75 -9.52
CA ASN A 334 -26.33 -3.18 -9.27
C ASN A 334 -25.51 -3.65 -8.06
N PHE A 335 -25.63 -2.90 -6.97
CA PHE A 335 -24.96 -3.23 -5.73
C PHE A 335 -25.48 -4.58 -5.22
N ILE A 336 -24.61 -5.58 -5.12
CA ILE A 336 -24.99 -6.89 -4.59
C ILE A 336 -24.99 -6.78 -3.07
N PHE A 337 -26.18 -6.80 -2.46
CA PHE A 337 -26.34 -6.94 -1.02
C PHE A 337 -26.16 -8.40 -0.63
N GLN A 338 -25.05 -8.75 0.03
CA GLN A 338 -24.92 -10.08 0.63
C GLN A 338 -25.45 -10.04 2.06
N LYS A 339 -26.76 -10.28 2.20
CA LYS A 339 -27.40 -10.45 3.49
C LYS A 339 -26.81 -11.68 4.20
N GLY A 340 -26.13 -11.47 5.33
CA GLY A 340 -25.67 -12.55 6.22
C GLY A 340 -24.20 -12.94 6.12
N SER A 341 -23.36 -12.26 5.33
CA SER A 341 -21.91 -12.30 5.51
C SER A 341 -21.55 -11.20 6.49
N SER A 342 -21.47 -11.51 7.78
CA SER A 342 -21.05 -10.53 8.79
C SER A 342 -19.92 -9.66 8.26
N PHE A 343 -20.08 -8.35 8.41
CA PHE A 343 -19.05 -7.33 8.26
C PHE A 343 -17.84 -7.73 9.10
N ASN A 344 -17.04 -8.67 8.61
CA ASN A 344 -16.02 -9.32 9.42
C ASN A 344 -14.85 -8.34 9.48
N PRO A 345 -14.56 -7.74 10.65
CA PRO A 345 -13.40 -6.87 10.80
C PRO A 345 -12.09 -7.60 10.44
N ASP A 346 -12.10 -8.95 10.43
CA ASP A 346 -10.96 -9.82 10.16
C ASP A 346 -10.86 -10.32 8.70
N GLY A 347 -11.55 -9.68 7.74
CA GLY A 347 -11.26 -9.89 6.31
C GLY A 347 -12.17 -10.87 5.58
N GLY A 348 -13.49 -10.72 5.72
CA GLY A 348 -14.41 -11.27 4.73
C GLY A 348 -14.10 -10.70 3.33
N SER A 349 -14.04 -11.57 2.32
CA SER A 349 -13.79 -11.18 0.93
C SER A 349 -15.03 -10.49 0.35
N PHE A 350 -15.16 -9.19 0.59
CA PHE A 350 -16.11 -8.37 -0.16
C PHE A 350 -15.60 -8.28 -1.60
N SER A 351 -16.31 -8.91 -2.54
CA SER A 351 -16.02 -8.78 -3.96
C SER A 351 -16.58 -7.46 -4.47
N ILE A 352 -15.78 -6.66 -5.16
CA ILE A 352 -16.27 -5.44 -5.82
C ILE A 352 -17.29 -5.89 -6.88
N PRO A 353 -18.53 -5.36 -6.90
CA PRO A 353 -19.50 -5.71 -7.93
C PRO A 353 -18.87 -5.55 -9.33
N PRO A 354 -19.06 -6.49 -10.26
CA PRO A 354 -18.44 -6.40 -11.60
C PRO A 354 -18.74 -5.08 -12.33
N THR A 355 -19.86 -4.44 -11.98
CA THR A 355 -20.42 -3.17 -12.46
C THR A 355 -19.88 -1.92 -11.74
N ALA A 356 -19.05 -2.05 -10.70
CA ALA A 356 -18.44 -0.90 -10.06
C ALA A 356 -17.60 -0.10 -11.08
N PRO A 357 -17.58 1.24 -11.01
CA PRO A 357 -16.72 2.10 -11.82
C PRO A 357 -15.27 1.62 -11.77
N ARG A 358 -14.78 1.16 -12.92
CA ARG A 358 -13.38 0.70 -13.10
C ARG A 358 -12.49 1.81 -13.63
N THR A 359 -13.08 2.90 -14.09
CA THR A 359 -12.37 4.05 -14.64
C THR A 359 -11.68 4.80 -13.50
N PRO A 360 -10.35 4.96 -13.54
CA PRO A 360 -9.67 5.80 -12.56
C PRO A 360 -10.18 7.25 -12.63
N PHE A 361 -10.19 7.92 -11.48
CA PHE A 361 -10.32 9.38 -11.41
C PHE A 361 -9.22 10.03 -12.26
N SER A 362 -9.52 11.22 -12.79
CA SER A 362 -8.50 12.10 -13.33
C SER A 362 -7.44 12.42 -12.27
N ASP A 363 -6.23 12.76 -12.71
CA ASP A 363 -5.15 13.17 -11.80
C ASP A 363 -5.64 14.25 -10.82
N ILE A 364 -5.47 13.95 -9.52
CA ILE A 364 -5.76 14.88 -8.44
C ILE A 364 -4.49 15.69 -8.18
N LYS A 365 -4.61 17.01 -8.12
CA LYS A 365 -3.46 17.92 -8.08
C LYS A 365 -3.58 18.91 -6.92
N PHE A 366 -2.57 18.89 -6.07
CA PHE A 366 -2.32 19.93 -5.08
C PHE A 366 -1.05 20.69 -5.45
N THR A 367 -0.83 21.86 -4.87
CA THR A 367 0.40 22.65 -5.01
C THR A 367 1.20 22.52 -3.73
N ALA A 368 2.46 22.08 -3.84
CA ALA A 368 3.37 21.92 -2.72
C ALA A 368 3.58 23.26 -1.99
N GLY A 369 3.48 23.24 -0.66
CA GLY A 369 3.74 24.38 0.21
C GLY A 369 5.23 24.64 0.43
N THR A 370 5.60 24.96 1.66
CA THR A 370 6.93 25.48 2.01
C THR A 370 8.03 24.43 1.89
N SER A 371 9.19 24.85 1.38
CA SER A 371 10.43 24.07 1.35
C SER A 371 10.79 23.47 2.71
N GLY A 372 11.29 22.23 2.72
CA GLY A 372 11.72 21.53 3.93
C GLY A 372 10.59 20.96 4.80
N SER A 373 9.34 21.02 4.32
CA SER A 373 8.18 20.39 4.97
C SER A 373 7.73 19.13 4.24
N THR A 374 6.81 18.37 4.85
CA THR A 374 6.12 17.24 4.22
C THR A 374 4.65 17.61 4.08
N ALA A 375 4.12 17.51 2.86
CA ALA A 375 2.69 17.60 2.60
C ALA A 375 2.03 16.25 2.83
N LEU A 376 0.91 16.25 3.55
CA LEU A 376 0.09 15.06 3.78
C LEU A 376 -1.25 15.22 3.10
N ILE A 377 -1.63 14.19 2.34
CA ILE A 377 -2.94 14.09 1.73
C ILE A 377 -3.74 13.05 2.51
N SER A 378 -4.85 13.48 3.08
CA SER A 378 -5.71 12.69 3.97
C SER A 378 -7.13 12.62 3.43
N VAL A 379 -7.88 11.63 3.90
CA VAL A 379 -9.31 11.50 3.60
C VAL A 379 -10.11 12.57 4.35
N GLY A 380 -11.02 13.25 3.64
CA GLY A 380 -11.95 14.23 4.19
C GLY A 380 -13.38 13.72 4.28
N ASP A 381 -14.34 14.64 4.34
CA ASP A 381 -15.78 14.34 4.30
C ASP A 381 -16.24 13.88 2.92
N ALA A 382 -17.37 13.17 2.90
CA ALA A 382 -18.00 12.67 1.69
C ALA A 382 -19.52 12.80 1.77
N SER A 383 -20.20 12.81 0.62
CA SER A 383 -21.65 12.83 0.56
C SER A 383 -22.17 12.27 -0.75
N GLY A 384 -23.43 11.88 -0.74
CA GLY A 384 -24.06 11.28 -1.90
C GLY A 384 -25.53 10.98 -1.69
N THR A 385 -26.04 10.14 -2.57
CA THR A 385 -27.43 9.67 -2.59
C THR A 385 -27.42 8.17 -2.85
N ILE A 386 -28.33 7.46 -2.19
CA ILE A 386 -28.65 6.07 -2.50
C ILE A 386 -30.06 6.06 -3.07
N GLU A 387 -30.20 5.59 -4.30
CA GLU A 387 -31.48 5.43 -4.99
C GLU A 387 -31.92 3.98 -4.80
N PHE A 388 -33.03 3.80 -4.11
CA PHE A 388 -33.76 2.54 -4.00
C PHE A 388 -34.90 2.54 -5.03
N PRO A 389 -35.50 1.39 -5.37
CA PRO A 389 -36.60 1.32 -6.35
C PRO A 389 -37.75 2.32 -6.09
N ASP A 390 -38.05 2.59 -4.81
CA ASP A 390 -39.21 3.38 -4.40
C ASP A 390 -38.87 4.74 -3.75
N PHE A 391 -37.61 5.01 -3.40
CA PHE A 391 -37.20 6.24 -2.73
C PHE A 391 -35.69 6.49 -2.81
N ASP A 392 -35.30 7.75 -2.65
CA ASP A 392 -33.90 8.16 -2.56
C ASP A 392 -33.57 8.58 -1.13
N VAL A 393 -32.36 8.27 -0.69
CA VAL A 393 -31.84 8.72 0.61
C VAL A 393 -30.52 9.44 0.42
N LYS A 394 -30.45 10.68 0.88
CA LYS A 394 -29.18 11.41 0.92
C LYS A 394 -28.38 11.01 2.15
N PHE A 395 -27.06 10.99 1.98
CA PHE A 395 -26.14 10.78 3.08
C PHE A 395 -25.02 11.80 3.10
N THR A 396 -24.58 12.13 4.31
CA THR A 396 -23.38 12.92 4.56
C THR A 396 -22.51 12.20 5.57
N CYS A 397 -21.24 12.04 5.22
CA CYS A 397 -20.24 11.41 6.06
C CYS A 397 -19.23 12.46 6.49
N LYS A 398 -19.06 12.62 7.80
CA LYS A 398 -18.01 13.52 8.32
C LYS A 398 -16.64 12.92 8.05
N ALA A 399 -15.62 13.77 7.92
CA ALA A 399 -14.24 13.30 7.81
C ALA A 399 -13.92 12.35 8.99
N PRO A 400 -13.24 11.22 8.77
CA PRO A 400 -12.86 10.35 9.86
C PRO A 400 -11.95 11.11 10.84
N SER A 401 -12.07 10.84 12.13
CA SER A 401 -11.30 11.52 13.17
C SER A 401 -10.50 10.52 14.01
N PRO A 402 -9.15 10.59 14.02
CA PRO A 402 -8.32 11.50 13.22
C PRO A 402 -8.36 11.15 11.71
N ALA A 403 -8.13 12.14 10.84
CA ALA A 403 -8.18 11.96 9.39
C ALA A 403 -7.02 11.07 8.93
N PRO A 404 -7.28 9.91 8.29
CA PRO A 404 -6.23 9.00 7.88
C PRO A 404 -5.43 9.63 6.75
N ALA A 405 -4.12 9.74 6.97
CA ALA A 405 -3.19 10.10 5.90
C ALA A 405 -3.11 8.94 4.90
N ILE A 406 -3.01 9.29 3.62
CA ILE A 406 -2.97 8.34 2.49
C ILE A 406 -1.59 8.40 1.84
N LEU A 407 -1.05 9.61 1.68
CA LEU A 407 0.24 9.81 1.04
C LEU A 407 0.98 10.98 1.66
N ALA A 408 2.30 10.83 1.69
CA ALA A 408 3.23 11.88 2.09
C ALA A 408 4.11 12.31 0.92
N PHE A 409 4.33 13.61 0.81
CA PHE A 409 5.13 14.24 -0.22
C PHE A 409 6.14 15.19 0.40
N ASP A 410 7.42 14.85 0.27
CA ASP A 410 8.49 15.69 0.76
C ASP A 410 8.73 16.87 -0.18
N ILE A 411 8.87 18.05 0.42
CA ILE A 411 9.04 19.31 -0.30
C ILE A 411 10.52 19.75 -0.22
N GLN A 412 11.14 19.98 -1.39
CA GLN A 412 12.56 20.36 -1.54
C GLN A 412 12.90 21.59 -0.73
#